data_AF-A0A4Q2ITD7-F1
#
_entry.id   AF-A0A4Q2ITD7-F1
#
_cell.length_a   1.000
_cell.length_b   1.000
_cell.length_c   1.000
_cell.angle_alpha   90.00
_cell.angle_beta   90.00
_cell.angle_gamma   90.00
#
_symmetry.space_group_name_H-M   'P 1'
#
loop_
_entity.id
_entity.type
_entity.pdbx_description
1 polymer ?
#
loop_
_entity_poly.entity_id
_entity_poly.type
_entity_poly.pdbx_seq_one_letter_code
_entity_poly.pdbx_strand_id
1 'polypeptide(L)'
;MTEVAPPAPACVSGMWRAVATDPADQANARLPLRRETDHFALHWVGELVTAADAEAAGKHLEYVWGEFIGRIGYPEPDCTRAEKRKVSVFVGADYGLIGGADNLGQLGTWIGLGGVRDRFGLAHERTHALQVGSGGLRDSPFTGWLFESHANWMTHQLPEFGPRPIARCCRSTIRTSTLAPRGCDTATGSSWSI
;
A
#
# COMPACT_ATOMS: atom_id res chain seq x y z
N MET A 1 28.67 -8.60 -21.81
CA MET A 1 28.55 -7.22 -21.30
C MET A 1 27.10 -7.08 -20.86
N THR A 2 26.86 -6.92 -19.56
CA THR A 2 25.49 -6.76 -19.04
C THR A 2 25.13 -5.28 -19.22
N GLU A 3 24.24 -4.99 -20.16
CA GLU A 3 23.72 -3.63 -20.33
C GLU A 3 22.84 -3.31 -19.13
N VAL A 4 23.27 -2.33 -18.33
CA VAL A 4 22.45 -1.80 -17.24
C VAL A 4 21.40 -0.91 -17.90
N ALA A 5 20.14 -1.34 -17.84
CA ALA A 5 19.04 -0.51 -18.31
C ALA A 5 19.12 0.89 -17.66
N PRO A 6 18.92 1.97 -18.43
CA PRO A 6 18.96 3.32 -17.88
C PRO A 6 17.92 3.45 -16.76
N PRO A 7 18.18 4.27 -15.72
CA PRO A 7 17.21 4.52 -14.68
C PRO A 7 15.91 5.03 -15.30
N ALA A 8 14.77 4.57 -14.78
CA ALA A 8 13.48 5.06 -15.22
C ALA A 8 13.44 6.59 -15.09
N PRO A 9 12.91 7.33 -16.09
CA PRO A 9 12.84 8.78 -16.03
C PRO A 9 12.07 9.23 -14.78
N ALA A 10 12.57 10.27 -14.10
CA ALA A 10 11.88 10.83 -12.94
C ALA A 10 10.49 11.36 -13.35
N CYS A 11 9.49 11.13 -12.49
CA CYS A 11 8.13 11.58 -12.76
C CYS A 11 8.05 13.10 -12.84
N VAL A 12 7.21 13.60 -13.74
CA VAL A 12 6.95 15.03 -13.84
C VAL A 12 6.28 15.49 -12.56
N SER A 13 6.75 16.61 -12.00
CA SER A 13 6.07 17.25 -10.89
C SER A 13 4.66 17.67 -11.34
N GLY A 14 3.69 17.57 -10.44
CA GLY A 14 2.31 17.82 -10.77
C GLY A 14 1.43 18.04 -9.55
N MET A 15 0.24 18.55 -9.81
CA MET A 15 -0.78 18.80 -8.81
C MET A 15 -1.74 17.62 -8.75
N TRP A 16 -1.84 17.02 -7.56
CA TRP A 16 -2.78 15.95 -7.27
C TRP A 16 -4.18 16.50 -7.02
N ARG A 17 -5.18 15.97 -7.73
CA ARG A 17 -6.59 16.35 -7.57
C ARG A 17 -7.46 15.13 -7.40
N ALA A 18 -8.43 15.21 -6.49
CA ALA A 18 -9.55 14.27 -6.47
C ALA A 18 -10.24 14.28 -7.84
N VAL A 19 -10.58 13.09 -8.31
CA VAL A 19 -11.33 12.90 -9.56
C VAL A 19 -12.80 12.68 -9.23
N ALA A 20 -13.67 13.09 -10.14
CA ALA A 20 -15.10 12.81 -10.01
C ALA A 20 -15.33 11.30 -10.17
N THR A 21 -16.12 10.73 -9.28
CA THR A 21 -16.59 9.33 -9.38
C THR A 21 -17.15 9.07 -10.78
N ASP A 22 -16.86 7.87 -11.31
CA ASP A 22 -17.46 7.39 -12.55
C ASP A 22 -18.99 7.63 -12.55
N PRO A 23 -19.54 8.39 -13.50
CA PRO A 23 -20.99 8.63 -13.60
C PRO A 23 -21.82 7.34 -13.74
N ALA A 24 -21.23 6.25 -14.23
CA ALA A 24 -21.88 4.95 -14.30
C ALA A 24 -21.92 4.23 -12.93
N ASP A 25 -21.08 4.63 -11.98
CA ASP A 25 -21.01 4.04 -10.65
C ASP A 25 -21.97 4.74 -9.68
N GLN A 26 -23.24 4.36 -9.79
CA GLN A 26 -24.31 4.87 -8.93
C GLN A 26 -24.11 4.51 -7.45
N ALA A 27 -23.35 3.46 -7.14
CA ALA A 27 -23.10 3.03 -5.77
C ALA A 27 -22.09 3.94 -5.07
N ASN A 28 -21.06 4.40 -5.77
CA ASN A 28 -20.07 5.34 -5.24
C ASN A 28 -20.46 6.80 -5.45
N ALA A 29 -21.31 7.13 -6.44
CA ALA A 29 -21.77 8.50 -6.70
C ALA A 29 -22.50 9.14 -5.50
N ARG A 30 -23.12 8.31 -4.65
CA ARG A 30 -23.78 8.75 -3.40
C ARG A 30 -22.81 8.99 -2.23
N LEU A 31 -21.53 8.65 -2.38
CA LEU A 31 -20.53 8.80 -1.33
C LEU A 31 -19.78 10.14 -1.55
N PRO A 32 -20.11 11.19 -0.78
CA PRO A 32 -19.44 12.48 -0.95
C PRO A 32 -17.96 12.37 -0.58
N LEU A 33 -17.14 13.22 -1.19
CA LEU A 33 -15.77 13.47 -0.73
C LEU A 33 -15.82 14.12 0.66
N ARG A 34 -15.11 13.54 1.63
CA ARG A 34 -15.14 13.99 3.02
C ARG A 34 -13.77 14.35 3.57
N ARG A 35 -12.71 13.75 3.04
CA ARG A 35 -11.33 14.07 3.42
C ARG A 35 -10.38 13.89 2.24
N GLU A 36 -9.35 14.73 2.20
CA GLU A 36 -8.24 14.59 1.29
C GLU A 36 -6.91 14.54 2.04
N THR A 37 -5.94 13.90 1.40
CA THR A 37 -4.51 13.92 1.71
C THR A 37 -3.77 14.36 0.44
N ASP A 38 -2.44 14.25 0.39
CA ASP A 38 -1.68 14.65 -0.79
C ASP A 38 -2.03 13.76 -2.00
N HIS A 39 -2.16 12.45 -1.78
CA HIS A 39 -2.34 11.45 -2.83
C HIS A 39 -3.70 10.74 -2.80
N PHE A 40 -4.50 10.91 -1.74
CA PHE A 40 -5.78 10.19 -1.57
C PHE A 40 -6.98 11.11 -1.34
N ALA A 41 -8.13 10.67 -1.85
CA ALA A 41 -9.44 11.28 -1.67
C ALA A 41 -10.38 10.25 -1.01
N LEU A 42 -10.86 10.53 0.21
CA LEU A 42 -11.67 9.61 1.00
C LEU A 42 -13.14 10.01 0.96
N HIS A 43 -14.00 9.06 0.62
CA HIS A 43 -15.42 9.24 0.37
C HIS A 43 -16.26 8.33 1.28
N TRP A 44 -17.24 8.90 1.98
CA TRP A 44 -18.20 8.13 2.77
C TRP A 44 -19.46 8.94 3.08
N VAL A 45 -20.54 8.25 3.44
CA VAL A 45 -21.81 8.87 3.82
C VAL A 45 -21.94 9.05 5.33
N GLY A 46 -22.54 10.16 5.77
CA GLY A 46 -22.85 10.42 7.17
C GLY A 46 -21.65 10.30 8.11
N GLU A 47 -21.88 9.69 9.27
CA GLU A 47 -20.89 9.47 10.34
C GLU A 47 -20.33 8.05 10.34
N LEU A 48 -20.37 7.38 9.18
CA LEU A 48 -19.91 6.00 9.02
C LEU A 48 -18.45 5.82 9.44
N VAL A 49 -17.63 6.85 9.20
CA VAL A 49 -16.22 6.92 9.59
C VAL A 49 -16.04 8.14 10.48
N THR A 50 -15.41 7.95 11.65
CA THR A 50 -15.10 9.08 12.54
C THR A 50 -13.98 9.93 11.94
N ALA A 51 -13.91 11.21 12.30
CA ALA A 51 -12.83 12.09 11.84
C ALA A 51 -11.43 11.55 12.22
N ALA A 52 -11.31 10.90 13.39
CA ALA A 52 -10.06 10.32 13.88
C ALA A 52 -9.65 9.09 13.06
N ASP A 53 -10.59 8.21 12.71
CA ASP A 53 -10.28 7.04 11.88
C ASP A 53 -9.92 7.46 10.45
N ALA A 54 -10.65 8.42 9.87
CA ALA A 54 -10.32 8.97 8.57
C ALA A 54 -8.94 9.65 8.57
N GLU A 55 -8.55 10.29 9.67
CA GLU A 55 -7.20 10.82 9.85
C GLU A 55 -6.13 9.74 9.86
N ALA A 56 -6.33 8.72 10.69
CA ALA A 56 -5.39 7.63 10.85
C ALA A 56 -5.21 6.87 9.54
N ALA A 57 -6.31 6.55 8.85
CA ALA A 57 -6.30 5.90 7.55
C ALA A 57 -5.56 6.74 6.50
N GLY A 58 -5.88 8.04 6.39
CA GLY A 58 -5.20 8.94 5.46
C GLY A 58 -3.70 9.04 5.71
N LYS A 59 -3.28 9.24 6.97
CA LYS A 59 -1.86 9.27 7.35
C LYS A 59 -1.15 7.96 7.03
N HIS A 60 -1.81 6.83 7.31
CA HIS A 60 -1.23 5.51 7.02
C HIS A 60 -1.08 5.28 5.52
N LEU A 61 -2.07 5.66 4.70
CA LEU A 61 -1.99 5.56 3.24
C LEU A 61 -0.87 6.43 2.66
N GLU A 62 -0.62 7.62 3.21
CA GLU A 62 0.52 8.46 2.82
C GLU A 62 1.87 7.85 3.21
N TYR A 63 1.94 7.22 4.38
CA TYR A 63 3.11 6.43 4.78
C TYR A 63 3.35 5.27 3.80
N VAL A 64 2.31 4.51 3.46
CA VAL A 64 2.38 3.42 2.46
C VAL A 64 2.84 3.97 1.10
N TRP A 65 2.35 5.14 0.69
CA TRP A 65 2.79 5.80 -0.54
C TRP A 65 4.30 6.08 -0.52
N GLY A 66 4.80 6.69 0.56
CA GLY A 66 6.23 6.98 0.72
C GLY A 66 7.09 5.72 0.66
N GLU A 67 6.63 4.62 1.26
CA GLU A 67 7.32 3.33 1.23
C GLU A 67 7.30 2.68 -0.16
N PHE A 68 6.13 2.61 -0.80
CA PHE A 68 5.95 1.90 -2.06
C PHE A 68 6.54 2.66 -3.25
N ILE A 69 6.23 3.94 -3.37
CA ILE A 69 6.71 4.76 -4.48
C ILE A 69 8.09 5.33 -4.17
N GLY A 70 8.27 5.94 -3.00
CA GLY A 70 9.49 6.67 -2.64
C GLY A 70 10.69 5.76 -2.34
N ARG A 71 10.51 4.73 -1.49
CA ARG A 71 11.61 3.85 -1.08
C ARG A 71 11.77 2.63 -1.99
N ILE A 72 10.69 1.92 -2.28
CA ILE A 72 10.72 0.68 -3.08
C ILE A 72 10.87 1.00 -4.58
N GLY A 73 10.39 2.16 -5.03
CA GLY A 73 10.47 2.57 -6.42
C GLY A 73 9.40 1.93 -7.30
N TYR A 74 8.23 1.58 -6.73
CA TYR A 74 7.10 1.14 -7.52
C TYR A 74 6.65 2.28 -8.46
N PRO A 75 6.27 2.01 -9.73
CA PRO A 75 5.87 3.05 -10.68
C PRO A 75 4.78 3.98 -10.13
N GLU A 76 5.06 5.29 -10.16
CA GLU A 76 4.10 6.32 -9.75
C GLU A 76 2.91 6.39 -10.74
N PRO A 77 1.66 6.38 -10.26
CA PRO A 77 0.51 6.69 -11.10
C PRO A 77 0.61 8.08 -11.74
N ASP A 78 0.20 8.21 -13.00
CA ASP A 78 0.23 9.50 -13.72
C ASP A 78 1.64 10.16 -13.75
N CYS A 79 2.70 9.35 -13.75
CA CYS A 79 4.11 9.79 -13.72
C CYS A 79 4.48 10.79 -14.83
N THR A 80 3.80 10.74 -15.99
CA THR A 80 4.05 11.62 -17.14
C THR A 80 3.13 12.83 -17.21
N ARG A 81 2.21 13.01 -16.24
CA ARG A 81 1.20 14.08 -16.24
C ARG A 81 1.46 15.09 -15.13
N ALA A 82 1.37 16.38 -15.48
CA ALA A 82 1.38 17.47 -14.49
C ALA A 82 0.04 17.57 -13.73
N GLU A 83 -1.04 17.07 -14.31
CA GLU A 83 -2.32 16.88 -13.63
C GLU A 83 -2.43 15.43 -13.17
N LYS A 84 -2.27 15.22 -11.86
CA LYS A 84 -2.22 13.90 -11.25
C LYS A 84 -3.54 13.59 -10.56
N ARG A 85 -4.01 12.35 -10.65
CA ARG A 85 -5.28 11.93 -10.05
C ARG A 85 -5.02 11.31 -8.68
N LYS A 86 -5.62 11.88 -7.64
CA LYS A 86 -5.64 11.23 -6.33
C LYS A 86 -6.35 9.89 -6.44
N VAL A 87 -5.92 8.94 -5.63
CA VAL A 87 -6.56 7.64 -5.56
C VAL A 87 -7.78 7.72 -4.64
N SER A 88 -8.92 7.28 -5.15
CA SER A 88 -10.19 7.34 -4.44
C SER A 88 -10.30 6.20 -3.42
N VAL A 89 -10.72 6.51 -2.21
CA VAL A 89 -10.95 5.56 -1.13
C VAL A 89 -12.43 5.65 -0.75
N PHE A 90 -13.24 4.73 -1.26
CA PHE A 90 -14.66 4.66 -0.97
C PHE A 90 -14.90 3.78 0.25
N VAL A 91 -15.54 4.33 1.28
CA VAL A 91 -15.92 3.58 2.48
C VAL A 91 -17.42 3.36 2.51
N GLY A 92 -17.82 2.09 2.59
CA GLY A 92 -19.21 1.66 2.58
C GLY A 92 -19.44 0.52 3.58
N ALA A 93 -20.64 0.45 4.16
CA ALA A 93 -20.99 -0.61 5.11
C ALA A 93 -20.98 -2.01 4.47
N ASP A 94 -21.32 -2.08 3.18
CA ASP A 94 -21.42 -3.33 2.40
C ASP A 94 -20.15 -3.65 1.61
N TYR A 95 -19.07 -2.90 1.81
CA TYR A 95 -17.80 -3.14 1.12
C TYR A 95 -16.91 -4.12 1.88
N GLY A 96 -16.17 -4.92 1.12
CA GLY A 96 -15.07 -5.74 1.61
C GLY A 96 -13.77 -4.96 1.64
N LEU A 97 -12.67 -5.63 1.28
CA LEU A 97 -11.40 -5.00 0.96
C LEU A 97 -11.14 -5.29 -0.52
N ILE A 98 -11.20 -4.24 -1.34
CA ILE A 98 -11.00 -4.34 -2.79
C ILE A 98 -10.18 -3.14 -3.24
N GLY A 99 -9.16 -3.37 -4.06
CA GLY A 99 -8.34 -2.34 -4.68
C GLY A 99 -8.21 -2.56 -6.19
N GLY A 100 -8.00 -1.48 -6.93
CA GLY A 100 -7.88 -1.55 -8.38
C GLY A 100 -8.15 -0.22 -9.05
N ALA A 101 -8.99 -0.25 -10.10
CA ALA A 101 -9.46 0.94 -10.78
C ALA A 101 -10.93 0.77 -11.21
N ASP A 102 -11.64 1.87 -11.35
CA ASP A 102 -12.99 1.89 -11.93
C ASP A 102 -12.96 1.65 -13.45
N ASN A 103 -14.13 1.72 -14.10
CA ASN A 103 -14.25 1.51 -15.55
C ASN A 103 -13.56 2.60 -16.38
N LEU A 104 -13.28 3.75 -15.79
CA LEU A 104 -12.56 4.87 -16.41
C LEU A 104 -11.05 4.80 -16.14
N GLY A 105 -10.58 3.77 -15.44
CA GLY A 105 -9.18 3.61 -15.07
C GLY A 105 -8.73 4.60 -13.99
N GLN A 106 -9.66 5.13 -13.20
CA GLN A 106 -9.34 5.91 -12.00
C GLN A 106 -9.01 4.93 -10.87
N LEU A 107 -7.82 5.09 -10.29
CA LEU A 107 -7.37 4.18 -9.23
C LEU A 107 -8.21 4.37 -7.98
N GLY A 108 -8.55 3.26 -7.32
CA GLY A 108 -9.29 3.33 -6.08
C GLY A 108 -9.25 2.07 -5.24
N THR A 109 -9.82 2.21 -4.05
CA THR A 109 -10.07 1.14 -3.09
C THR A 109 -11.48 1.26 -2.51
N TRP A 110 -12.16 0.15 -2.34
CA TRP A 110 -13.51 0.04 -1.77
C TRP A 110 -13.42 -0.74 -0.47
N ILE A 111 -13.67 -0.04 0.64
CA ILE A 111 -13.26 -0.45 1.98
C ILE A 111 -14.47 -0.54 2.90
N GLY A 112 -14.62 -1.67 3.57
CA GLY A 112 -15.59 -1.87 4.64
C GLY A 112 -15.21 -1.15 5.93
N LEU A 113 -16.14 -1.04 6.87
CA LEU A 113 -15.93 -0.36 8.16
C LEU A 113 -14.71 -0.84 8.95
N GLY A 114 -14.46 -2.16 8.99
CA GLY A 114 -13.28 -2.72 9.64
C GLY A 114 -11.98 -2.37 8.91
N GLY A 115 -12.04 -2.26 7.59
CA GLY A 115 -10.90 -2.00 6.72
C GLY A 115 -10.27 -0.62 6.90
N VAL A 116 -11.05 0.38 7.34
CA VAL A 116 -10.53 1.74 7.59
C VAL A 116 -9.46 1.75 8.69
N ARG A 117 -9.53 0.82 9.64
CA ARG A 117 -8.53 0.67 10.72
C ARG A 117 -7.51 -0.43 10.45
N ASP A 118 -7.75 -1.25 9.43
CA ASP A 118 -6.85 -2.33 9.06
C ASP A 118 -5.69 -1.79 8.22
N ARG A 119 -4.58 -1.52 8.91
CA ARG A 119 -3.36 -0.99 8.29
C ARG A 119 -2.75 -1.96 7.29
N PHE A 120 -2.88 -3.27 7.50
CA PHE A 120 -2.39 -4.27 6.56
C PHE A 120 -3.29 -4.27 5.32
N GLY A 121 -4.61 -4.37 5.52
CA GLY A 121 -5.61 -4.31 4.45
C GLY A 121 -5.48 -3.05 3.59
N LEU A 122 -5.32 -1.88 4.19
CA LEU A 122 -5.13 -0.63 3.47
C LEU A 122 -3.90 -0.67 2.53
N ALA A 123 -2.79 -1.26 3.00
CA ALA A 123 -1.58 -1.40 2.18
C ALA A 123 -1.72 -2.49 1.10
N HIS A 124 -2.43 -3.58 1.42
CA HIS A 124 -2.73 -4.67 0.49
C HIS A 124 -3.58 -4.16 -0.67
N GLU A 125 -4.72 -3.53 -0.39
CA GLU A 125 -5.60 -2.98 -1.42
C GLU A 125 -4.95 -1.83 -2.20
N ARG A 126 -4.08 -1.06 -1.55
CA ARG A 126 -3.27 -0.07 -2.23
C ARG A 126 -2.38 -0.70 -3.30
N THR A 127 -1.83 -1.89 -3.04
CA THR A 127 -1.02 -2.60 -4.02
C THR A 127 -1.85 -2.99 -5.24
N HIS A 128 -3.08 -3.44 -5.06
CA HIS A 128 -3.96 -3.75 -6.18
C HIS A 128 -4.25 -2.53 -7.06
N ALA A 129 -4.51 -1.37 -6.45
CA ALA A 129 -4.65 -0.12 -7.22
C ALA A 129 -3.39 0.18 -8.06
N LEU A 130 -2.19 -0.04 -7.51
CA LEU A 130 -0.92 0.16 -8.22
C LEU A 130 -0.67 -0.90 -9.30
N GLN A 131 -1.01 -2.16 -9.06
CA GLN A 131 -0.92 -3.23 -10.05
C GLN A 131 -1.77 -2.88 -11.29
N VAL A 132 -3.02 -2.44 -11.07
CA VAL A 132 -3.89 -1.98 -12.17
C VAL A 132 -3.32 -0.73 -12.85
N GLY A 133 -2.89 0.28 -12.08
CA GLY A 133 -2.38 1.54 -12.63
C GLY A 133 -1.08 1.41 -13.43
N SER A 134 -0.28 0.39 -13.15
CA SER A 134 0.96 0.08 -13.89
C SER A 134 0.74 -0.85 -15.10
N GLY A 135 -0.48 -1.36 -15.30
CA GLY A 135 -0.76 -2.41 -16.29
C GLY A 135 -0.18 -3.77 -15.92
N GLY A 136 0.26 -3.95 -14.67
CA GLY A 136 0.88 -5.18 -14.19
C GLY A 136 -0.15 -6.22 -13.76
N LEU A 137 0.12 -7.49 -14.06
CA LEU A 137 -0.55 -8.67 -13.48
C LEU A 137 -2.07 -8.79 -13.75
N ARG A 138 -2.65 -8.01 -14.67
CA ARG A 138 -4.11 -7.96 -14.90
C ARG A 138 -4.60 -8.70 -16.14
N ASP A 139 -3.73 -8.82 -17.16
CA ASP A 139 -4.16 -9.24 -18.50
C ASP A 139 -4.02 -10.75 -18.76
N SER A 140 -4.04 -11.57 -17.70
CA SER A 140 -3.94 -13.02 -17.82
C SER A 140 -4.82 -13.73 -16.80
N PRO A 141 -5.59 -14.76 -17.19
CA PRO A 141 -6.37 -15.56 -16.25
C PRO A 141 -5.50 -16.36 -15.27
N PHE A 142 -4.19 -16.43 -15.48
CA PHE A 142 -3.25 -17.18 -14.64
C PHE A 142 -2.58 -16.31 -13.56
N THR A 143 -2.86 -15.00 -13.52
CA THR A 143 -2.20 -14.08 -12.58
C THR A 143 -2.94 -13.93 -11.26
N GLY A 144 -4.14 -14.50 -11.06
CA GLY A 144 -4.92 -14.30 -9.84
C GLY A 144 -4.15 -14.61 -8.55
N TRP A 145 -3.52 -15.78 -8.45
CA TRP A 145 -2.72 -16.13 -7.26
C TRP A 145 -1.52 -15.18 -7.07
N LEU A 146 -0.90 -14.75 -8.17
CA LEU A 146 0.26 -13.86 -8.16
C LEU A 146 -0.15 -12.42 -7.79
N PHE A 147 -1.34 -11.98 -8.20
CA PHE A 147 -1.93 -10.67 -7.92
C PHE A 147 -2.09 -10.48 -6.41
N GLU A 148 -2.73 -11.43 -5.74
CA GLU A 148 -2.91 -11.44 -4.28
C GLU A 148 -1.61 -11.69 -3.52
N SER A 149 -0.77 -12.61 -3.99
CA SER A 149 0.52 -12.91 -3.32
C SER A 149 1.45 -11.70 -3.37
N HIS A 150 1.46 -10.97 -4.48
CA HIS A 150 2.25 -9.75 -4.62
C HIS A 150 1.72 -8.62 -3.73
N ALA A 151 0.40 -8.46 -3.58
CA ALA A 151 -0.18 -7.49 -2.64
C ALA A 151 0.19 -7.79 -1.18
N ASN A 152 0.13 -9.07 -0.79
CA ASN A 152 0.62 -9.51 0.52
C ASN A 152 2.13 -9.22 0.68
N TRP A 153 2.94 -9.58 -0.32
CA TRP A 153 4.38 -9.38 -0.27
C TRP A 153 4.76 -7.90 -0.18
N MET A 154 4.11 -7.03 -0.95
CA MET A 154 4.31 -5.58 -0.91
C MET A 154 4.02 -5.02 0.49
N THR A 155 2.92 -5.46 1.11
CA THR A 155 2.57 -5.04 2.47
C THR A 155 3.64 -5.45 3.49
N HIS A 156 4.22 -6.65 3.36
CA HIS A 156 5.35 -7.08 4.21
C HIS A 156 6.65 -6.30 3.97
N GLN A 157 6.75 -5.49 2.90
CA GLN A 157 7.88 -4.59 2.72
C GLN A 157 7.81 -3.37 3.64
N LEU A 158 6.65 -3.08 4.24
CA LEU A 158 6.51 -1.99 5.20
C LEU A 158 7.26 -2.33 6.49
N PRO A 159 8.05 -1.41 7.06
CA PRO A 159 8.78 -1.63 8.31
C PRO A 159 7.97 -2.19 9.48
N GLU A 160 6.67 -1.90 9.55
CA GLU A 160 5.79 -2.38 10.63
C GLU A 160 5.34 -3.84 10.48
N PHE A 161 5.34 -4.38 9.26
CA PHE A 161 4.92 -5.76 8.94
C PHE A 161 6.08 -6.63 8.46
N GLY A 162 7.22 -6.02 8.17
CA GLY A 162 8.45 -6.73 7.88
C GLY A 162 8.90 -7.57 9.07
N PRO A 163 9.80 -8.55 8.85
CA PRO A 163 10.34 -9.33 9.94
C PRO A 163 10.98 -8.38 10.94
N ARG A 164 10.41 -8.33 12.16
CA ARG A 164 11.13 -7.84 13.33
C ARG A 164 12.51 -8.51 13.33
N PRO A 165 13.59 -7.85 13.76
CA PRO A 165 14.86 -8.53 13.92
C PRO A 165 14.66 -9.64 14.96
N ILE A 166 14.30 -10.84 14.50
CA ILE A 166 14.61 -12.10 15.17
C ILE A 166 16.10 -11.97 15.42
N ALA A 167 16.46 -11.88 16.71
CA ALA A 167 17.80 -11.75 17.23
C ALA A 167 18.84 -12.01 16.15
N ARG A 168 19.32 -10.92 15.53
CA ARG A 168 20.36 -10.85 14.50
C ARG A 168 20.72 -12.25 14.02
N CYS A 169 20.00 -12.78 13.02
CA CYS A 169 20.24 -14.10 12.44
C CYS A 169 21.76 -14.29 12.43
N CYS A 170 22.26 -15.17 13.33
CA CYS A 170 23.69 -15.22 13.63
C CYS A 170 24.35 -15.45 12.29
N ARG A 171 25.04 -14.43 11.78
CA ARG A 171 25.84 -14.56 10.58
C ARG A 171 26.92 -15.56 10.97
N SER A 172 26.68 -16.85 10.73
CA SER A 172 27.72 -17.84 10.69
C SER A 172 28.58 -17.42 9.51
N THR A 173 29.56 -16.58 9.81
CA THR A 173 30.72 -16.50 8.95
C THR A 173 31.30 -17.90 9.06
N ILE A 174 31.17 -18.70 7.99
CA ILE A 174 31.98 -19.89 7.81
C ILE A 174 33.41 -19.34 7.72
N ARG A 175 34.06 -19.18 8.87
CA ARG A 175 35.51 -19.13 8.90
C ARG A 175 35.95 -20.56 8.70
N THR A 176 36.62 -20.77 7.60
CA THR A 176 37.46 -21.94 7.37
C THR A 176 38.32 -22.17 8.61
N SER A 177 38.11 -23.32 9.24
CA SER A 177 39.01 -24.03 10.15
C SER A 177 39.44 -23.31 11.46
N THR A 178 39.18 -24.04 12.56
CA THR A 178 39.82 -23.97 13.89
C THR A 178 39.54 -22.76 14.77
N LEU A 179 38.44 -22.80 15.54
CA LEU A 179 38.34 -22.64 17.00
C LEU A 179 36.86 -22.33 17.38
N ALA A 180 36.35 -23.02 18.41
CA ALA A 180 34.94 -23.08 18.79
C ALA A 180 34.26 -21.72 19.02
N PRO A 181 32.99 -21.52 18.61
CA PRO A 181 32.25 -20.33 18.97
C PRO A 181 31.70 -20.44 20.41
N ARG A 182 31.99 -19.42 21.22
CA ARG A 182 31.38 -19.17 22.54
C ARG A 182 29.87 -18.95 22.38
N GLY A 183 29.10 -19.42 23.35
CA GLY A 183 27.64 -19.33 23.38
C GLY A 183 27.13 -17.89 23.25
N CYS A 184 25.95 -17.75 22.66
CA CYS A 184 25.19 -16.51 22.66
C CYS A 184 24.65 -16.28 24.08
N ASP A 185 25.07 -15.19 24.71
CA ASP A 185 24.50 -14.73 25.97
C ASP A 185 23.03 -14.38 25.76
N THR A 186 22.16 -15.04 26.52
CA THR A 186 20.73 -14.75 26.61
C THR A 186 20.55 -13.38 27.25
N ALA A 187 20.00 -12.42 26.51
CA ALA A 187 19.50 -11.18 27.10
C ALA A 187 18.35 -11.51 28.05
N THR A 188 18.62 -11.35 29.33
CA THR A 188 17.70 -11.48 30.46
C THR A 188 16.63 -10.39 30.41
N GLY A 189 15.36 -10.81 30.47
CA GLY A 189 14.35 -10.29 31.38
C GLY A 189 13.85 -8.85 31.17
N SER A 190 12.63 -8.73 30.68
CA SER A 190 11.68 -7.73 31.20
C SER A 190 10.27 -8.32 31.15
N SER A 191 9.77 -8.67 32.33
CA SER A 191 8.41 -9.12 32.60
C SER A 191 7.42 -7.98 32.38
N TRP A 192 6.30 -8.28 31.71
CA TRP A 192 5.05 -7.53 31.87
C TRP A 192 4.01 -8.49 32.41
N SER A 193 3.52 -8.21 33.61
CA SER A 193 2.35 -8.88 34.20
C SER A 193 1.08 -8.13 33.76
N ILE A 194 0.12 -8.93 33.29
CA ILE A 194 -1.34 -8.73 33.09
C ILE A 194 -1.82 -7.29 32.91
#